data_AF-A0A949I0C8-F1
#
_entry.id   AF-A0A949I0C8-F1
#
_cell.length_a   1.000
_cell.length_b   1.000
_cell.length_c   1.000
_cell.angle_alpha   90.00
_cell.angle_beta   90.00
_cell.angle_gamma   90.00
#
_symmetry.space_group_name_H-M   'P 1'
#
loop_
_entity.id
_entity.type
_entity.pdbx_description
1 polymer ?
#
loop_
_entity_poly.entity_id
_entity_poly.type
_entity_poly.pdbx_seq_one_letter_code
_entity_poly.pdbx_strand_id
1 'polypeptide(L)'
;MLVMSIVVHIYKNYIKGTSKKAMVQMVQVQLCHLTIAVIKGLGLSCNKVYLNTRVLKHLYDKRPAEEFDLMTETLIDVVKYPNKIYKNKDGKRGSFCFVKDIKNSKCLVSIETVHNKEKVATYCEVATFFRTDDKYLKNYELLWEWKGGTPSS
;
A
#
# COMPACT_ATOMS: atom_id res chain seq x y z
N MET A 1 -22.41 -13.27 1.60
CA MET A 1 -21.30 -13.85 0.82
C MET A 1 -20.12 -12.92 0.97
N LEU A 2 -19.15 -13.23 1.84
CA LEU A 2 -17.96 -12.39 2.02
C LEU A 2 -17.12 -12.46 0.75
N VAL A 3 -17.09 -11.37 -0.03
CA VAL A 3 -16.17 -11.25 -1.15
C VAL A 3 -14.76 -11.30 -0.57
N MET A 4 -14.05 -12.40 -0.80
CA MET A 4 -12.71 -12.60 -0.27
C MET A 4 -11.78 -11.57 -0.92
N SER A 5 -11.07 -10.77 -0.12
CA SER A 5 -10.21 -9.72 -0.68
C SER A 5 -9.11 -10.35 -1.56
N ILE A 6 -8.70 -9.64 -2.61
CA ILE A 6 -7.64 -10.11 -3.51
C ILE A 6 -6.33 -10.39 -2.74
N VAL A 7 -6.06 -9.64 -1.67
CA VAL A 7 -4.90 -9.85 -0.79
C VAL A 7 -4.98 -11.21 -0.09
N VAL A 8 -6.14 -11.55 0.46
CA VAL A 8 -6.38 -12.86 1.11
C VAL A 8 -6.28 -14.00 0.09
N HIS A 9 -6.76 -13.79 -1.14
CA HIS A 9 -6.62 -14.77 -2.22
C HIS A 9 -5.13 -15.04 -2.54
N ILE A 10 -4.32 -13.99 -2.72
CA ILE A 10 -2.88 -14.15 -2.98
C ILE A 10 -2.19 -14.83 -1.79
N TYR A 11 -2.52 -14.43 -0.55
CA TYR A 11 -1.96 -15.04 0.65
C TYR A 11 -2.24 -16.54 0.69
N LYS A 12 -3.49 -16.96 0.51
CA LYS A 12 -3.89 -18.38 0.59
C LYS A 12 -3.23 -19.23 -0.49
N ASN A 13 -3.09 -18.71 -1.70
CA ASN A 13 -2.60 -19.49 -2.85
C ASN A 13 -1.07 -19.54 -2.96
N TYR A 14 -0.36 -18.50 -2.49
CA TYR A 14 1.09 -18.39 -2.74
C TYR A 14 1.95 -18.33 -1.48
N ILE A 15 1.37 -17.97 -0.32
CA ILE A 15 2.15 -17.65 0.89
C ILE A 15 1.83 -18.59 2.05
N LYS A 16 0.56 -18.92 2.28
CA LYS A 16 0.12 -19.76 3.40
C LYS A 16 0.79 -21.13 3.33
N GLY A 17 1.33 -21.60 4.45
CA GLY A 17 2.03 -22.89 4.55
C GLY A 17 3.48 -22.88 4.09
N THR A 18 3.98 -21.77 3.52
CA THR A 18 5.40 -21.63 3.19
C THR A 18 6.25 -21.41 4.45
N SER A 19 7.46 -21.96 4.49
CA SER A 19 8.39 -21.72 5.60
C SER A 19 8.90 -20.28 5.63
N LYS A 20 9.39 -19.81 6.78
CA LYS A 20 9.94 -18.46 6.93
C LYS A 20 11.12 -18.26 5.97
N LYS A 21 11.11 -17.17 5.19
CA LYS A 21 12.09 -16.86 4.12
C LYS A 21 12.09 -17.83 2.93
N ALA A 22 11.09 -18.70 2.80
CA ALA A 22 10.95 -19.53 1.60
C ALA A 22 10.86 -18.67 0.33
N MET A 23 11.46 -19.16 -0.75
CA MET A 23 11.20 -18.61 -2.08
C MET A 23 9.74 -18.88 -2.45
N VAL A 24 9.07 -17.89 -3.02
CA VAL A 24 7.69 -17.99 -3.49
C VAL A 24 7.64 -17.62 -4.97
N GLN A 25 6.68 -18.19 -5.69
CA GLN A 25 6.44 -17.84 -7.09
C GLN A 25 6.21 -16.33 -7.20
N MET A 26 6.92 -15.67 -8.13
CA MET A 26 6.77 -14.24 -8.35
C MET A 26 5.52 -13.98 -9.18
N VAL A 27 4.46 -13.53 -8.51
CA VAL A 27 3.19 -13.14 -9.14
C VAL A 27 2.91 -11.71 -8.73
N GLN A 28 2.49 -10.91 -9.71
CA GLN A 28 2.09 -9.51 -9.51
C GLN A 28 0.61 -9.37 -9.84
N VAL A 29 -0.15 -8.79 -8.92
CA VAL A 29 -1.61 -8.65 -9.04
C VAL A 29 -1.99 -7.19 -8.84
N GLN A 30 -2.90 -6.70 -9.68
CA GLN A 30 -3.44 -5.36 -9.54
C GLN A 30 -4.33 -5.29 -8.29
N LEU A 31 -4.00 -4.42 -7.34
CA LEU A 31 -4.80 -4.20 -6.13
C LEU A 31 -5.97 -3.25 -6.38
N CYS A 32 -5.69 -2.08 -6.95
CA CYS A 32 -6.68 -1.04 -7.16
C CYS A 32 -6.20 0.03 -8.15
N HIS A 33 -7.09 0.97 -8.45
CA HIS A 33 -6.75 2.24 -9.09
C HIS A 33 -6.72 3.37 -8.06
N LEU A 34 -5.72 4.23 -8.11
CA LEU A 34 -5.67 5.51 -7.39
C LEU A 34 -6.81 6.42 -7.86
N THR A 35 -7.30 7.26 -6.96
CA THR A 35 -8.33 8.25 -7.30
C THR A 35 -7.73 9.41 -8.10
N ILE A 36 -8.57 10.10 -8.87
CA ILE A 36 -8.16 11.29 -9.63
C ILE A 36 -7.55 12.36 -8.72
N ALA A 37 -8.09 12.53 -7.51
CA ALA A 37 -7.59 13.47 -6.52
C ALA A 37 -6.14 13.16 -6.11
N VAL A 38 -5.83 11.89 -5.85
CA VAL A 38 -4.47 11.44 -5.51
C VAL A 38 -3.53 11.62 -6.70
N ILE A 39 -3.95 11.20 -7.89
CA ILE A 39 -3.14 11.28 -9.12
C ILE A 39 -2.75 12.74 -9.40
N LYS A 40 -3.73 13.65 -9.39
CA LYS A 40 -3.49 15.08 -9.61
C LYS A 40 -2.67 15.69 -8.47
N GLY A 41 -2.99 15.35 -7.23
CA GLY A 41 -2.30 15.87 -6.04
C GLY A 41 -0.82 15.54 -5.99
N LEU A 42 -0.41 14.40 -6.55
CA LEU A 42 0.97 13.95 -6.60
C LEU A 42 1.65 14.14 -7.96
N GLY A 43 0.92 14.58 -8.99
CA GLY A 43 1.44 14.66 -10.36
C GLY A 43 1.82 13.30 -10.96
N LEU A 44 1.11 12.22 -10.59
CA LEU A 44 1.40 10.87 -11.08
C LEU A 44 0.90 10.69 -12.52
N SER A 45 1.69 9.99 -13.34
CA SER A 45 1.28 9.58 -14.70
C SER A 45 0.55 8.24 -14.74
N CYS A 46 0.49 7.52 -13.61
CA CYS A 46 -0.11 6.20 -13.51
C CYS A 46 -1.14 6.13 -12.39
N ASN A 47 -2.15 5.27 -12.58
CA ASN A 47 -3.20 5.06 -11.59
C ASN A 47 -3.26 3.64 -11.04
N LYS A 48 -2.61 2.66 -11.68
CA LYS A 48 -2.69 1.25 -11.24
C LYS A 48 -1.69 1.00 -10.12
N VAL A 49 -2.17 0.40 -9.04
CA VAL A 49 -1.32 -0.06 -7.93
C VAL A 49 -1.32 -1.58 -7.90
N TYR A 50 -0.13 -2.16 -7.78
CA TYR A 50 0.09 -3.60 -7.75
C TYR A 50 0.66 -4.05 -6.41
N LEU A 51 0.45 -5.34 -6.12
CA LEU A 51 1.12 -6.06 -5.05
C LEU A 51 1.75 -7.31 -5.63
N ASN A 52 3.00 -7.57 -5.26
CA ASN A 52 3.67 -8.80 -5.60
C ASN A 52 3.76 -9.75 -4.40
N THR A 53 3.84 -11.04 -4.70
CA THR A 53 3.96 -12.12 -3.71
C THR A 53 5.21 -12.00 -2.85
N ARG A 54 6.31 -11.44 -3.37
CA ARG A 54 7.55 -11.23 -2.61
C ARG A 54 7.36 -10.22 -1.47
N VAL A 55 6.65 -9.12 -1.72
CA VAL A 55 6.33 -8.11 -0.70
C VAL A 55 5.37 -8.70 0.32
N LEU A 56 4.33 -9.41 -0.14
CA LEU A 56 3.38 -10.05 0.76
C LEU A 56 4.06 -11.10 1.65
N LYS A 57 4.98 -11.90 1.08
CA LYS A 57 5.81 -12.86 1.83
C LYS A 57 6.70 -12.16 2.86
N HIS A 58 7.34 -11.06 2.46
CA HIS A 58 8.17 -10.28 3.37
C HIS A 58 7.38 -9.75 4.57
N LEU A 59 6.18 -9.22 4.33
CA LEU A 59 5.29 -8.74 5.39
C LEU A 59 4.84 -9.89 6.29
N TYR A 60 4.42 -11.02 5.72
CA TYR A 60 4.03 -12.21 6.47
C TYR A 60 5.15 -12.73 7.39
N ASP A 61 6.39 -12.78 6.89
CA ASP A 61 7.52 -13.33 7.65
C ASP A 61 8.06 -12.39 8.75
N LYS A 62 7.75 -11.09 8.65
CA LYS A 62 8.36 -10.04 9.49
C LYS A 62 7.37 -9.40 10.46
N ARG A 63 6.08 -9.39 10.15
CA ARG A 63 5.07 -8.71 10.96
C ARG A 63 4.41 -9.69 11.93
N PRO A 64 3.98 -9.22 13.12
CA PRO A 64 3.10 -9.99 13.99
C PRO A 64 1.81 -10.39 13.25
N ALA A 65 1.17 -11.49 13.68
CA ALA A 65 -0.05 -11.99 13.03
C ALA A 65 -1.16 -10.93 12.97
N GLU A 66 -1.41 -10.23 14.08
CA GLU A 66 -2.40 -9.14 14.16
C GLU A 66 -2.14 -8.02 13.13
N GLU A 67 -0.86 -7.68 12.94
CA GLU A 67 -0.44 -6.64 11.99
C GLU A 67 -0.65 -7.09 10.54
N PHE A 68 -0.39 -8.37 10.26
CA PHE A 68 -0.62 -8.96 8.95
C PHE A 68 -2.12 -9.07 8.64
N ASP A 69 -2.92 -9.51 9.60
CA ASP A 69 -4.37 -9.62 9.45
C ASP A 69 -4.97 -8.23 9.15
N LEU A 70 -4.60 -7.21 9.93
CA LEU A 70 -5.00 -5.83 9.70
C LEU A 70 -4.63 -5.33 8.29
N MET A 71 -3.40 -5.64 7.84
CA MET A 71 -2.98 -5.32 6.48
C MET A 71 -3.89 -5.98 5.44
N THR A 72 -4.23 -7.27 5.58
CA THR A 72 -5.06 -7.97 4.58
C THR A 72 -6.48 -7.39 4.45
N GLU A 73 -6.98 -6.78 5.53
CA GLU A 73 -8.29 -6.13 5.60
C GLU A 73 -8.27 -4.69 5.05
N THR A 74 -7.19 -3.95 5.28
CA THR A 74 -7.20 -2.48 5.13
C THR A 74 -6.30 -1.94 4.03
N LEU A 75 -5.38 -2.75 3.48
CA LEU A 75 -4.36 -2.30 2.52
C LEU A 75 -4.96 -1.51 1.34
N ILE A 76 -6.05 -2.01 0.75
CA ILE A 76 -6.69 -1.35 -0.40
C ILE A 76 -7.26 0.01 0.00
N ASP A 77 -7.87 0.11 1.17
CA ASP A 77 -8.48 1.37 1.63
C ASP A 77 -7.43 2.44 1.93
N VAL A 78 -6.30 2.05 2.53
CA VAL A 78 -5.18 2.96 2.78
C VAL A 78 -4.59 3.49 1.47
N VAL A 79 -4.41 2.62 0.48
CA VAL A 79 -3.86 2.97 -0.83
C VAL A 79 -4.83 3.82 -1.65
N LYS A 80 -6.10 3.42 -1.70
CA LYS A 80 -7.09 4.05 -2.59
C LYS A 80 -7.63 5.37 -2.03
N TYR A 81 -7.78 5.45 -0.72
CA TYR A 81 -8.42 6.57 -0.02
C TYR A 81 -7.59 7.05 1.19
N PRO A 82 -6.32 7.45 0.99
CA PRO A 82 -5.49 7.95 2.09
C PRO A 82 -6.10 9.23 2.68
N ASN A 83 -5.87 9.45 3.97
CA ASN A 83 -6.11 10.76 4.59
C ASN A 83 -4.97 11.73 4.26
N LYS A 84 -3.72 11.23 4.28
CA LYS A 84 -2.51 12.01 4.04
C LYS A 84 -1.54 11.23 3.19
N ILE A 85 -0.73 11.92 2.39
CA ILE A 85 0.36 11.34 1.64
C ILE A 85 1.61 12.16 1.88
N TYR A 86 2.67 11.46 2.27
CA TYR A 86 3.97 12.05 2.54
C TYR A 86 4.99 11.59 1.51
N LYS A 87 6.03 12.39 1.30
CA LYS A 87 7.26 11.94 0.65
C LYS A 87 7.94 10.93 1.56
N ASN A 88 8.38 9.80 1.02
CA ASN A 88 9.15 8.86 1.82
C ASN A 88 10.56 9.41 2.13
N LYS A 89 11.20 8.91 3.18
CA LYS A 89 12.56 9.31 3.56
C LYS A 89 13.59 8.76 2.58
N ASP A 90 14.64 9.53 2.36
CA ASP A 90 15.79 9.10 1.55
C ASP A 90 16.39 7.79 2.10
N GLY A 91 16.78 6.89 1.19
CA GLY A 91 17.30 5.58 1.54
C GLY A 91 16.25 4.56 2.04
N LYS A 92 14.96 4.90 2.07
CA LYS A 92 13.86 3.93 2.30
C LYS A 92 13.24 3.49 0.97
N ARG A 93 12.70 2.27 0.94
CA ARG A 93 12.02 1.74 -0.23
C ARG A 93 10.64 2.38 -0.41
N GLY A 94 10.33 2.74 -1.65
CA GLY A 94 9.09 3.40 -2.05
C GLY A 94 9.23 4.92 -2.09
N SER A 95 8.43 5.54 -2.96
CA SER A 95 8.45 6.98 -3.26
C SER A 95 7.54 7.77 -2.33
N PHE A 96 6.40 7.19 -1.97
CA PHE A 96 5.34 7.88 -1.21
C PHE A 96 4.87 7.04 -0.03
N CYS A 97 4.49 7.70 1.05
CA CYS A 97 3.87 7.08 2.22
C CYS A 97 2.41 7.51 2.31
N PHE A 98 1.51 6.59 1.97
CA PHE A 98 0.07 6.76 2.05
C PHE A 98 -0.38 6.43 3.47
N VAL A 99 -1.06 7.37 4.11
CA VAL A 99 -1.46 7.26 5.51
C VAL A 99 -2.97 7.41 5.63
N LYS A 100 -3.59 6.49 6.36
CA LYS A 100 -5.02 6.52 6.64
C LYS A 100 -5.31 6.12 8.08
N ASP A 101 -6.23 6.83 8.69
CA ASP A 101 -6.79 6.48 9.99
C ASP A 101 -7.86 5.40 9.78
N ILE A 102 -7.65 4.23 10.37
CA ILE A 102 -8.57 3.10 10.36
C ILE A 102 -8.96 2.80 11.81
N LYS A 103 -10.23 3.06 12.14
CA LYS A 103 -10.74 2.96 13.52
C LYS A 103 -9.86 3.81 14.46
N ASN A 104 -9.13 3.17 15.38
CA ASN A 104 -8.24 3.83 16.34
C ASN A 104 -6.75 3.65 16.01
N SER A 105 -6.42 3.23 14.78
CA SER A 105 -5.04 3.00 14.35
C SER A 105 -4.74 3.81 13.10
N LYS A 106 -3.54 4.40 13.05
CA LYS A 106 -3.03 5.06 11.85
C LYS A 106 -2.20 4.06 11.07
N CYS A 107 -2.58 3.77 9.84
CA CYS A 107 -1.89 2.81 8.98
C CYS A 107 -1.09 3.56 7.92
N LEU A 108 0.13 3.08 7.66
CA LEU A 108 0.99 3.57 6.58
C LEU A 108 1.24 2.48 5.56
N VAL A 109 1.12 2.85 4.29
CA VAL A 109 1.57 2.05 3.13
C VAL A 109 2.62 2.83 2.37
N SER A 110 3.80 2.23 2.19
CA SER A 110 4.80 2.77 1.26
C SER A 110 4.50 2.26 -0.14
N ILE A 111 4.47 3.15 -1.13
CA ILE A 111 4.24 2.86 -2.54
C ILE A 111 5.42 3.36 -3.35
N GLU A 112 5.89 2.53 -4.28
CA GLU A 112 6.99 2.79 -5.20
C GLU A 112 6.46 3.03 -6.62
N THR A 113 6.89 4.10 -7.27
CA THR A 113 6.66 4.27 -8.72
C THR A 113 7.70 3.45 -9.47
N VAL A 114 7.23 2.49 -10.26
CA VAL A 114 8.08 1.60 -11.07
C VAL A 114 7.98 2.03 -12.53
N HIS A 115 9.15 2.31 -13.13
CA HIS A 115 9.27 2.61 -14.55
C HIS A 115 9.75 1.36 -15.28
N ASN A 116 8.86 0.71 -16.04
CA ASN A 116 9.26 -0.39 -16.90
C ASN A 116 9.69 0.16 -18.27
N LYS A 117 11.01 0.24 -18.49
CA LYS A 117 11.61 0.73 -19.74
C LYS A 117 11.24 -0.12 -20.96
N GLU A 118 11.03 -1.43 -20.78
CA GLU A 118 10.70 -2.36 -21.85
C GLU A 118 9.24 -2.26 -22.29
N LYS A 119 8.33 -1.94 -21.36
CA LYS A 119 6.87 -1.88 -21.60
C LYS A 119 6.31 -0.48 -21.75
N VAL A 120 7.15 0.56 -21.68
CA VAL A 120 6.76 1.99 -21.68
C VAL A 120 5.61 2.25 -20.68
N ALA A 121 5.60 1.51 -19.58
CA ALA A 121 4.51 1.53 -18.61
C ALA A 121 5.08 1.96 -17.25
N THR A 122 4.50 3.02 -16.72
CA THR A 122 4.70 3.42 -15.32
C THR A 122 3.54 2.87 -14.50
N TYR A 123 3.83 2.24 -13.38
CA TYR A 123 2.83 1.77 -12.43
C TYR A 123 3.33 1.94 -11.00
N CYS A 124 2.41 1.86 -10.04
CA CYS A 124 2.73 1.91 -8.63
C CYS A 124 2.77 0.50 -8.04
N GLU A 125 3.67 0.23 -7.09
CA GLU A 125 3.76 -1.04 -6.39
C GLU A 125 3.85 -0.83 -4.87
N VAL A 126 3.13 -1.63 -4.10
CA VAL A 126 3.22 -1.63 -2.63
C VAL A 126 4.61 -2.13 -2.21
N ALA A 127 5.31 -1.35 -1.39
CA ALA A 127 6.61 -1.69 -0.84
C ALA A 127 6.55 -2.22 0.60
N THR A 128 5.67 -1.65 1.45
CA THR A 128 5.46 -2.12 2.82
C THR A 128 4.14 -1.60 3.42
N PHE A 129 3.69 -2.21 4.51
CA PHE A 129 2.58 -1.79 5.36
C PHE A 129 2.99 -1.89 6.83
N PHE A 130 2.56 -0.93 7.65
CA PHE A 130 2.56 -1.02 9.12
C PHE A 130 1.70 0.06 9.78
N ARG A 131 1.25 -0.18 11.02
CA ARG A 131 0.70 0.82 11.93
C ARG A 131 1.78 1.83 12.31
N THR A 132 1.43 3.10 12.28
CA THR A 132 2.30 4.24 12.55
C THR A 132 1.64 5.19 13.54
N ASP A 133 2.32 6.27 13.89
CA ASP A 133 1.80 7.36 14.73
C ASP A 133 2.31 8.72 14.23
N ASP A 134 1.81 9.80 14.85
CA ASP A 134 2.23 11.16 14.50
C ASP A 134 3.69 11.46 14.85
N LYS A 135 4.24 10.79 15.86
CA LYS A 135 5.65 10.93 16.24
C LYS A 135 6.58 10.42 15.13
N TYR A 136 6.23 9.30 14.52
CA TYR A 136 6.94 8.71 13.39
C TYR A 136 6.89 9.62 12.17
N LEU A 137 5.72 10.22 11.91
CA LEU A 137 5.45 11.07 10.76
C LEU A 137 5.96 12.51 10.91
N LYS A 138 6.34 12.95 12.12
CA LYS A 138 6.74 14.33 12.42
C LYS A 138 7.76 14.93 11.44
N ASN A 139 8.69 14.12 10.95
CA ASN A 139 9.77 14.57 10.06
C ASN A 139 9.57 14.12 8.60
N TYR A 140 8.35 13.74 8.23
CA TYR A 140 7.99 13.44 6.85
C TYR A 140 7.44 14.71 6.18
N GLU A 141 7.83 14.93 4.93
CA GLU A 141 7.29 16.02 4.12
C GLU A 141 5.87 15.65 3.66
N LEU A 142 4.87 16.45 4.07
CA LEU A 142 3.49 16.26 3.64
C LEU A 142 3.33 16.78 2.21
N LEU A 143 2.90 15.91 1.30
CA LEU A 143 2.68 16.26 -0.11
C LEU A 143 1.20 16.50 -0.42
N TRP A 144 0.31 15.75 0.23
CA TRP A 144 -1.11 15.81 -0.04
C TRP A 144 -1.92 15.43 1.19
N GLU A 145 -3.07 16.07 1.38
CA GLU A 145 -4.01 15.78 2.46
C GLU A 145 -5.45 15.89 1.93
N TRP A 146 -6.28 14.91 2.31
CA TRP A 146 -7.70 14.94 2.02
C TRP A 146 -8.36 16.03 2.87
N LYS A 147 -8.84 17.09 2.22
CA LYS A 147 -9.48 18.23 2.90
C LYS A 147 -10.96 18.03 3.23
N GLY A 148 -11.54 16.86 2.91
CA GLY A 148 -12.99 16.67 2.95
C GLY A 148 -13.69 17.41 1.80
N GLY A 149 -14.76 16.82 1.29
CA GLY A 149 -15.79 17.55 0.58
C GLY A 149 -17.03 17.58 1.47
N THR A 150 -17.71 18.71 1.56
CA THR A 150 -19.13 18.68 1.94
C THR A 150 -19.84 17.76 0.94
N PRO A 151 -20.54 16.70 1.40
CA PRO A 151 -21.46 16.02 0.51
C PRO A 151 -22.43 17.07 -0.01
N SER A 152 -22.71 17.08 -1.31
CA SER A 152 -23.87 17.80 -1.82
C SER A 152 -25.11 17.17 -1.18
N SER A 153 -25.76 17.93 -0.30
CA SER A 153 -27.05 17.61 0.33
C SER A 153 -28.14 17.34 -0.70
#